data_AF-A0A519VXA2-F1
#
_entry.id   AF-A0A519VXA2-F1
#
_cell.length_a   1.000
_cell.length_b   1.000
_cell.length_c   1.000
_cell.angle_alpha   90.00
_cell.angle_beta   90.00
_cell.angle_gamma   90.00
#
_symmetry.space_group_name_H-M   'P 1'
#
loop_
_entity.id
_entity.type
_entity.pdbx_description
1 polymer ?
#
loop_
_entity_poly.entity_id
_entity_poly.type
_entity_poly.pdbx_seq_one_letter_code
_entity_poly.pdbx_strand_id
1 'polypeptide(L)'
;KAIWILCTNPLVSLPDVRIAEEGLKKARFVVVQDISNSVETLKYADVVFPAAAWLEKEGTMTNAGRYISYLNKVVEAPGEALPDSEIICRFARKMGFHGFDFKDASAIYDEHAALTEGTNIDISGLNYEILREQRAVQWPYPKHGPDRGTARLFTDHKFYTPDFKANILSFDDKNQSEKLTSENPLILTTGRVRDQWHTRSKTGKINKLNQHVSESYLEINPIDALSRSIRDNDIVEVTSLRGNVLVKAKISTDIKHGVVFMPMHWGRILKSDLNRVNNLTNNLVDPLSKEPDFKYSAVQVTLYKKNRQKIIVIGAGAGACGFVKSYRALNTEDEIEVFSKENFPFYNRVLLPDYIIGQLPWQNLIKMSDNEEANYRIKLHRGLSVDKINKDEKTIIDSNGKTHHYDILLLATGSRAFE
;
A
#
# COMPACT_ATOMS: atom_id res chain seq x y z
N LYS A 1 -24.28 9.28 -6.46
CA LYS A 1 -23.39 9.27 -7.65
C LYS A 1 -22.54 8.00 -7.60
N ALA A 2 -22.25 7.39 -8.74
CA ALA A 2 -21.52 6.13 -8.84
C ALA A 2 -20.09 6.35 -9.37
N ILE A 3 -19.17 5.42 -9.06
CA ILE A 3 -17.81 5.39 -9.60
C ILE A 3 -17.45 3.96 -10.02
N TRP A 4 -16.82 3.82 -11.18
CA TRP A 4 -16.25 2.56 -11.65
C TRP A 4 -14.73 2.69 -11.72
N ILE A 5 -14.05 1.97 -10.83
CA ILE A 5 -12.60 1.92 -10.72
C ILE A 5 -12.11 0.72 -11.54
N LEU A 6 -11.38 1.00 -12.62
CA LEU A 6 -10.89 0.02 -13.57
C LEU A 6 -9.35 0.08 -13.66
N CYS A 7 -8.68 -1.05 -13.47
CA CYS A 7 -7.23 -1.19 -13.69
C CYS A 7 -6.35 -0.19 -12.90
N THR A 8 -6.83 0.29 -11.76
CA THR A 8 -6.13 1.31 -10.95
C THR A 8 -6.47 1.17 -9.48
N ASN A 9 -5.55 1.65 -8.62
CA ASN A 9 -5.72 1.63 -7.18
C ASN A 9 -5.51 3.05 -6.60
N PRO A 10 -6.54 3.91 -6.70
CA PRO A 10 -6.47 5.31 -6.25
C PRO A 10 -6.17 5.46 -4.77
N LEU A 11 -6.45 4.43 -3.95
CA LEU A 11 -6.16 4.41 -2.52
C LEU A 11 -4.70 4.15 -2.17
N VAL A 12 -3.83 4.15 -3.18
CA VAL A 12 -2.37 4.19 -3.05
C VAL A 12 -1.80 5.27 -3.98
N SER A 13 -2.33 5.40 -5.21
CA SER A 13 -1.67 6.16 -6.28
C SER A 13 -2.12 7.61 -6.45
N LEU A 14 -3.25 8.05 -5.90
CA LEU A 14 -3.67 9.46 -5.96
C LEU A 14 -2.89 10.31 -4.94
N PRO A 15 -2.75 11.63 -5.15
CA PRO A 15 -2.29 12.53 -4.09
C PRO A 15 -3.34 12.64 -2.98
N ASP A 16 -2.92 13.06 -1.79
CA ASP A 16 -3.77 13.23 -0.60
C ASP A 16 -4.80 12.11 -0.45
N VAL A 17 -4.29 10.88 -0.34
CA VAL A 17 -5.10 9.68 -0.53
C VAL A 17 -6.26 9.59 0.47
N ARG A 18 -6.12 10.20 1.64
CA ARG A 18 -7.20 10.23 2.64
C ARG A 18 -8.44 10.95 2.09
N ILE A 19 -8.29 12.00 1.27
CA ILE A 19 -9.43 12.63 0.59
C ILE A 19 -10.07 11.68 -0.41
N ALA A 20 -9.28 10.97 -1.22
CA ALA A 20 -9.81 9.97 -2.15
C ALA A 20 -10.59 8.87 -1.41
N GLU A 21 -10.08 8.44 -0.26
CA GLU A 21 -10.72 7.45 0.61
C GLU A 21 -12.05 7.96 1.20
N GLU A 22 -12.10 9.21 1.67
CA GLU A 22 -13.35 9.85 2.10
C GLU A 22 -14.35 10.00 0.95
N GLY A 23 -13.86 10.25 -0.27
CA GLY A 23 -14.68 10.28 -1.48
C GLY A 23 -15.37 8.93 -1.74
N LEU A 24 -14.63 7.83 -1.62
CA LEU A 24 -15.19 6.49 -1.79
C LEU A 24 -16.19 6.12 -0.69
N LYS A 25 -15.94 6.51 0.57
CA LYS A 25 -16.92 6.30 1.67
C LYS A 25 -18.25 7.01 1.43
N LYS A 26 -18.23 8.15 0.72
CA LYS A 26 -19.42 8.95 0.41
C LYS A 26 -20.06 8.57 -0.94
N ALA A 27 -19.41 7.73 -1.74
CA ALA A 27 -19.96 7.28 -3.01
C ALA A 27 -21.22 6.46 -2.76
N ARG A 28 -22.24 6.64 -3.62
CA ARG A 28 -23.50 5.88 -3.49
C ARG A 28 -23.38 4.47 -4.04
N PHE A 29 -22.46 4.27 -4.98
CA PHE A 29 -22.23 2.99 -5.63
C PHE A 29 -20.80 2.94 -6.17
N VAL A 30 -20.05 1.92 -5.81
CA VAL A 30 -18.65 1.73 -6.19
C VAL A 30 -18.51 0.38 -6.91
N VAL A 31 -18.09 0.43 -8.17
CA VAL A 31 -17.70 -0.75 -8.94
C VAL A 31 -16.18 -0.84 -8.95
N VAL A 32 -15.63 -2.00 -8.62
CA VAL A 32 -14.19 -2.27 -8.74
C VAL A 32 -13.97 -3.40 -9.72
N GLN A 33 -13.20 -3.13 -10.77
CA GLN A 33 -12.76 -4.12 -11.75
C GLN A 33 -11.24 -4.23 -11.68
N ASP A 34 -10.78 -5.33 -11.10
CA ASP A 34 -9.35 -5.58 -10.86
C ASP A 34 -9.05 -7.08 -10.96
N ILE A 35 -7.78 -7.40 -11.22
CA ILE A 35 -7.28 -8.78 -11.27
C ILE A 35 -6.90 -9.29 -9.87
N SER A 36 -6.77 -8.40 -8.90
CA SER A 36 -6.18 -8.67 -7.60
C SER A 36 -7.18 -8.47 -6.47
N ASN A 37 -7.32 -9.49 -5.64
CA ASN A 37 -8.08 -9.45 -4.38
C ASN A 37 -7.43 -8.64 -3.24
N SER A 38 -6.30 -7.97 -3.49
CA SER A 38 -5.52 -7.28 -2.45
C SER A 38 -5.47 -5.77 -2.62
N VAL A 39 -6.20 -5.20 -3.58
CA VAL A 39 -6.25 -3.73 -3.75
C VAL A 39 -7.17 -3.09 -2.71
N GLU A 40 -6.75 -1.95 -2.18
CA GLU A 40 -7.42 -1.28 -1.07
C GLU A 40 -8.85 -0.80 -1.42
N THR A 41 -9.13 -0.56 -2.70
CA THR A 41 -10.44 -0.13 -3.19
C THR A 41 -11.52 -1.19 -3.00
N LEU A 42 -11.17 -2.49 -2.94
CA LEU A 42 -12.15 -3.57 -2.79
C LEU A 42 -12.98 -3.45 -1.50
N LYS A 43 -12.42 -2.87 -0.43
CA LYS A 43 -13.14 -2.65 0.82
C LYS A 43 -14.36 -1.74 0.66
N TYR A 44 -14.35 -0.90 -0.37
CA TYR A 44 -15.39 0.08 -0.64
C TYR A 44 -16.32 -0.33 -1.78
N ALA A 45 -16.07 -1.48 -2.42
CA ALA A 45 -16.84 -1.92 -3.58
C ALA A 45 -18.22 -2.44 -3.17
N ASP A 46 -19.26 -1.97 -3.86
CA ASP A 46 -20.59 -2.58 -3.85
C ASP A 46 -20.66 -3.75 -4.84
N VAL A 47 -19.93 -3.64 -5.94
CA VAL A 47 -19.79 -4.70 -6.96
C VAL A 47 -18.33 -4.85 -7.35
N VAL A 48 -17.89 -6.10 -7.44
CA VAL A 48 -16.55 -6.46 -7.91
C VAL A 48 -16.69 -7.26 -9.21
N PHE A 49 -15.99 -6.82 -10.26
CA PHE A 49 -15.87 -7.58 -11.50
C PHE A 49 -14.46 -8.18 -11.59
N PRO A 50 -14.30 -9.51 -11.59
CA PRO A 50 -13.00 -10.14 -11.74
C PRO A 50 -12.50 -9.94 -13.17
N ALA A 51 -11.36 -9.26 -13.31
CA ALA A 51 -10.73 -9.03 -14.62
C ALA A 51 -9.67 -10.09 -14.93
N ALA A 52 -9.51 -10.43 -16.20
CA ALA A 52 -8.45 -11.29 -16.69
C ALA A 52 -7.10 -10.56 -16.72
N ALA A 53 -6.05 -11.24 -16.28
CA ALA A 53 -4.67 -10.76 -16.27
C ALA A 53 -4.01 -10.81 -17.66
N TRP A 54 -2.75 -10.38 -17.73
CA TRP A 54 -2.01 -10.18 -18.99
C TRP A 54 -1.92 -11.45 -19.87
N LEU A 55 -1.69 -12.63 -19.29
CA LEU A 55 -1.61 -13.90 -20.05
C LEU A 55 -2.97 -14.57 -20.29
N GLU A 56 -4.03 -14.04 -19.68
CA GLU A 56 -5.37 -14.64 -19.65
C GLU A 56 -6.30 -14.04 -20.71
N LYS A 57 -5.84 -12.99 -21.42
CA LYS A 57 -6.59 -12.28 -22.45
C LYS A 57 -5.70 -11.96 -23.64
N GLU A 58 -6.33 -11.76 -24.79
CA GLU A 58 -5.68 -11.23 -25.98
C GLU A 58 -5.87 -9.71 -26.08
N GLY A 59 -5.07 -9.05 -26.93
CA GLY A 59 -5.17 -7.61 -27.15
C GLY A 59 -3.98 -7.03 -27.88
N THR A 60 -3.75 -5.74 -27.68
CA THR A 60 -2.54 -5.04 -28.13
C THR A 60 -1.95 -4.21 -27.00
N MET A 61 -0.65 -3.94 -27.05
CA MET A 61 0.03 -3.06 -26.10
C MET A 61 0.98 -2.12 -26.83
N THR A 62 0.91 -0.83 -26.47
CA THR A 62 1.77 0.22 -27.03
C THR A 62 2.84 0.62 -26.02
N ASN A 63 4.12 0.58 -26.41
CA ASN A 63 5.23 0.99 -25.54
C ASN A 63 5.64 2.47 -25.77
N ALA A 64 6.58 2.96 -24.95
CA ALA A 64 7.12 4.33 -25.06
C ALA A 64 7.82 4.63 -26.40
N GLY A 65 8.27 3.61 -27.11
CA GLY A 65 8.83 3.72 -28.45
C GLY A 65 7.77 3.80 -29.56
N ARG A 66 6.47 3.87 -29.23
CA ARG A 66 5.34 3.80 -30.17
C ARG A 66 5.16 2.44 -30.87
N TYR A 67 5.81 1.39 -30.38
CA TYR A 67 5.57 0.05 -30.92
C TYR A 67 4.28 -0.51 -30.35
N ILE A 68 3.37 -0.88 -31.24
CA ILE A 68 2.16 -1.64 -30.98
C ILE A 68 2.50 -3.12 -31.21
N SER A 69 2.33 -3.95 -30.19
CA SER A 69 2.58 -5.39 -30.27
C SER A 69 1.32 -6.18 -29.97
N TYR A 70 1.18 -7.34 -30.61
CA TYR A 70 0.11 -8.28 -30.31
C TYR A 70 0.33 -8.95 -28.95
N LEU A 71 -0.72 -8.98 -28.13
CA LEU A 71 -0.77 -9.72 -26.88
C LEU A 71 -1.51 -11.05 -27.11
N ASN A 72 -0.77 -12.15 -27.00
CA ASN A 72 -1.35 -13.49 -27.06
C ASN A 72 -1.99 -13.86 -25.72
N LYS A 73 -3.20 -14.45 -25.78
CA LYS A 73 -3.73 -15.25 -24.68
C LYS A 73 -2.94 -16.56 -24.60
N VAL A 74 -2.46 -16.92 -23.42
CA VAL A 74 -1.61 -18.10 -23.19
C VAL A 74 -2.27 -19.09 -22.22
N VAL A 75 -3.07 -18.60 -21.29
CA VAL A 75 -3.78 -19.43 -20.30
C VAL A 75 -5.24 -19.00 -20.18
N GLU A 76 -6.09 -19.87 -19.63
CA GLU A 76 -7.47 -19.51 -19.32
C GLU A 76 -7.54 -18.61 -18.08
N ALA A 77 -8.47 -17.66 -18.11
CA ALA A 77 -8.74 -16.79 -16.97
C ALA A 77 -9.33 -17.62 -15.81
N PRO A 78 -8.99 -17.32 -14.55
CA PRO A 78 -9.45 -18.09 -13.41
C PRO A 78 -10.91 -17.82 -13.08
N GLY A 79 -11.70 -18.88 -12.87
CA GLY A 79 -13.08 -18.78 -12.41
C GLY A 79 -13.97 -18.03 -13.40
N GLU A 80 -14.58 -16.94 -12.94
CA GLU A 80 -15.48 -16.09 -13.74
C GLU A 80 -14.78 -14.84 -14.30
N ALA A 81 -13.44 -14.79 -14.23
CA ALA A 81 -12.68 -13.64 -14.71
C ALA A 81 -12.81 -13.48 -16.23
N LEU A 82 -13.03 -12.23 -16.68
CA LEU A 82 -13.21 -11.90 -18.09
C LEU A 82 -12.25 -10.78 -18.52
N PRO A 83 -11.86 -10.70 -19.81
CA PRO A 83 -11.17 -9.54 -20.36
C PRO A 83 -11.93 -8.24 -20.07
N ASP A 84 -11.21 -7.16 -19.80
CA ASP A 84 -11.85 -5.90 -19.40
C ASP A 84 -12.84 -5.35 -20.43
N SER A 85 -12.49 -5.48 -21.71
CA SER A 85 -13.34 -5.09 -22.84
C SER A 85 -14.65 -5.87 -22.87
N GLU A 86 -14.62 -7.17 -22.55
CA GLU A 86 -15.81 -8.01 -22.53
C GLU A 86 -16.76 -7.60 -21.40
N ILE A 87 -16.23 -7.29 -20.21
CA ILE A 87 -17.03 -6.80 -19.08
C ILE A 87 -17.74 -5.49 -19.47
N ILE A 88 -17.02 -4.56 -20.11
CA ILE A 88 -17.58 -3.28 -20.58
C ILE A 88 -18.67 -3.52 -21.63
N CYS A 89 -18.43 -4.39 -22.62
CA CYS A 89 -19.42 -4.69 -23.66
C CYS A 89 -20.70 -5.32 -23.08
N ARG A 90 -20.56 -6.29 -22.16
CA ARG A 90 -21.71 -6.92 -21.48
C ARG A 90 -22.49 -5.91 -20.66
N PHE A 91 -21.80 -5.02 -19.93
CA PHE A 91 -22.44 -3.95 -19.16
C PHE A 91 -23.23 -3.00 -20.07
N ALA A 92 -22.62 -2.51 -21.15
CA ALA A 92 -23.26 -1.61 -22.09
C ALA A 92 -24.51 -2.22 -22.75
N ARG A 93 -24.42 -3.50 -23.17
CA ARG A 93 -25.58 -4.25 -23.69
C ARG A 93 -26.69 -4.37 -22.67
N LYS A 94 -26.35 -4.64 -21.39
CA LYS A 94 -27.34 -4.75 -20.31
C LYS A 94 -28.03 -3.41 -20.01
N MET A 95 -27.33 -2.31 -20.22
CA MET A 95 -27.85 -0.94 -20.15
C MET A 95 -28.70 -0.55 -21.37
N GLY A 96 -28.77 -1.39 -22.41
CA GLY A 96 -29.55 -1.13 -23.62
C GLY A 96 -28.81 -0.35 -24.71
N PHE A 97 -27.49 -0.19 -24.61
CA PHE A 97 -26.70 0.44 -25.68
C PHE A 97 -26.45 -0.55 -26.84
N HIS A 98 -26.42 -0.01 -28.06
CA HIS A 98 -26.08 -0.73 -29.30
C HIS A 98 -24.58 -0.55 -29.63
N GLY A 99 -24.03 -1.37 -30.53
CA GLY A 99 -22.63 -1.28 -30.97
C GLY A 99 -21.61 -1.92 -30.01
N PHE A 100 -22.06 -2.83 -29.15
CA PHE A 100 -21.21 -3.57 -28.19
C PHE A 100 -21.30 -5.09 -28.42
N ASP A 101 -21.75 -5.50 -29.59
CA ASP A 101 -21.88 -6.88 -30.06
C ASP A 101 -20.66 -7.32 -30.89
N PHE A 102 -19.47 -6.88 -30.46
CA PHE A 102 -18.20 -7.32 -31.04
C PHE A 102 -18.03 -8.84 -30.90
N LYS A 103 -17.53 -9.46 -31.97
CA LYS A 103 -17.25 -10.89 -32.01
C LYS A 103 -16.08 -11.29 -31.12
N ASP A 104 -15.01 -10.49 -31.14
CA ASP A 104 -13.75 -10.73 -30.46
C ASP A 104 -12.94 -9.42 -30.30
N ALA A 105 -11.75 -9.49 -29.72
CA ALA A 105 -10.89 -8.33 -29.50
C ALA A 105 -10.34 -7.73 -30.81
N SER A 106 -10.24 -8.52 -31.89
CA SER A 106 -9.82 -8.01 -33.20
C SER A 106 -10.85 -7.02 -33.75
N ALA A 107 -12.15 -7.37 -33.67
CA ALA A 107 -13.20 -6.47 -34.14
C ALA A 107 -13.22 -5.13 -33.40
N ILE A 108 -12.92 -5.13 -32.08
CA ILE A 108 -12.76 -3.88 -31.29
C ILE A 108 -11.56 -3.08 -31.79
N TYR A 109 -10.43 -3.76 -32.07
CA TYR A 109 -9.23 -3.09 -32.55
C TYR A 109 -9.40 -2.54 -33.97
N ASP A 110 -10.12 -3.23 -34.85
CA ASP A 110 -10.42 -2.77 -36.21
C ASP A 110 -11.28 -1.51 -36.18
N GLU A 111 -12.28 -1.44 -35.29
CA GLU A 111 -13.05 -0.21 -35.06
C GLU A 111 -12.15 0.91 -34.53
N HIS A 112 -11.31 0.64 -33.52
CA HIS A 112 -10.36 1.62 -33.00
C HIS A 112 -9.42 2.14 -34.09
N ALA A 113 -8.86 1.26 -34.92
CA ALA A 113 -7.96 1.61 -36.01
C ALA A 113 -8.66 2.50 -37.04
N ALA A 114 -9.88 2.16 -37.43
CA ALA A 114 -10.70 2.96 -38.36
C ALA A 114 -10.96 4.37 -37.82
N LEU A 115 -11.20 4.53 -36.52
CA LEU A 115 -11.41 5.85 -35.89
C LEU A 115 -10.17 6.76 -35.92
N THR A 116 -8.98 6.22 -36.17
CA THR A 116 -7.74 7.01 -36.26
C THR A 116 -7.41 7.48 -37.67
N GLU A 117 -8.17 7.06 -38.68
CA GLU A 117 -7.90 7.39 -40.09
C GLU A 117 -7.83 8.91 -40.31
N GLY A 118 -6.73 9.37 -40.91
CA GLY A 118 -6.48 10.79 -41.18
C GLY A 118 -6.04 11.62 -39.96
N THR A 119 -5.85 11.01 -38.78
CA THR A 119 -5.33 11.70 -37.59
C THR A 119 -3.80 11.64 -37.50
N ASN A 120 -3.21 12.38 -36.56
CA ASN A 120 -1.76 12.34 -36.31
C ASN A 120 -1.27 11.02 -35.69
N ILE A 121 -2.18 10.14 -35.29
CA ILE A 121 -1.90 8.81 -34.72
C ILE A 121 -2.44 7.69 -35.62
N ASP A 122 -2.67 7.98 -36.91
CA ASP A 122 -3.32 7.07 -37.85
C ASP A 122 -2.67 5.68 -37.86
N ILE A 123 -3.46 4.69 -37.46
CA ILE A 123 -3.15 3.27 -37.48
C ILE A 123 -4.19 2.49 -38.30
N SER A 124 -4.92 3.17 -39.19
CA SER A 124 -6.00 2.61 -40.02
C SER A 124 -5.55 1.46 -40.93
N GLY A 125 -4.25 1.33 -41.18
CA GLY A 125 -3.68 0.21 -41.94
C GLY A 125 -3.34 -1.00 -41.07
N LEU A 126 -3.45 -0.92 -39.74
CA LEU A 126 -3.15 -2.03 -38.83
C LEU A 126 -4.38 -2.86 -38.51
N ASN A 127 -4.16 -4.17 -38.38
CA ASN A 127 -5.09 -5.16 -37.86
C ASN A 127 -4.31 -6.25 -37.12
N TYR A 128 -5.02 -7.24 -36.57
CA TYR A 128 -4.39 -8.32 -35.82
C TYR A 128 -3.53 -9.23 -36.70
N GLU A 129 -3.89 -9.45 -37.97
CA GLU A 129 -3.11 -10.26 -38.91
C GLU A 129 -1.69 -9.69 -39.06
N ILE A 130 -1.59 -8.39 -39.35
CA ILE A 130 -0.31 -7.69 -39.50
C ILE A 130 0.49 -7.73 -38.19
N LEU A 131 -0.16 -7.49 -37.05
CA LEU A 131 0.53 -7.50 -35.76
C LEU A 131 1.05 -8.89 -35.36
N ARG A 132 0.35 -9.96 -35.74
CA ARG A 132 0.80 -11.34 -35.52
C ARG A 132 1.98 -11.69 -36.41
N GLU A 133 1.98 -11.25 -37.66
CA GLU A 133 3.07 -11.49 -38.61
C GLU A 133 4.33 -10.67 -38.24
N GLN A 134 4.15 -9.36 -38.05
CA GLN A 134 5.27 -8.42 -37.83
C GLN A 134 5.74 -8.36 -36.36
N ARG A 135 4.97 -8.94 -35.43
CA ARG A 135 5.17 -8.94 -33.96
C ARG A 135 5.04 -7.58 -33.28
N ALA A 136 5.61 -6.54 -33.87
CA ALA A 136 5.55 -5.17 -33.38
C ALA A 136 5.65 -4.17 -34.54
N VAL A 137 4.81 -3.15 -34.51
CA VAL A 137 4.78 -2.09 -35.53
C VAL A 137 4.80 -0.72 -34.88
N GLN A 138 5.56 0.22 -35.43
CA GLN A 138 5.67 1.56 -34.88
C GLN A 138 4.65 2.52 -35.51
N TRP A 139 3.76 3.10 -34.71
CA TRP A 139 2.78 4.06 -35.23
C TRP A 139 3.41 5.43 -35.53
N PRO A 140 2.88 6.21 -36.50
CA PRO A 140 1.74 5.93 -37.39
C PRO A 140 1.92 4.81 -38.43
N TYR A 141 0.80 4.21 -38.84
CA TYR A 141 0.66 3.16 -39.86
C TYR A 141 -0.67 3.33 -40.65
N PRO A 142 -0.75 4.28 -41.59
CA PRO A 142 -1.94 4.47 -42.42
C PRO A 142 -2.05 3.41 -43.54
N LYS A 143 -3.25 3.17 -44.07
CA LYS A 143 -3.52 2.17 -45.14
C LYS A 143 -2.64 2.31 -46.39
N HIS A 144 -2.21 3.53 -46.72
CA HIS A 144 -1.36 3.83 -47.87
C HIS A 144 0.04 4.31 -47.44
N GLY A 145 0.50 3.85 -46.27
CA GLY A 145 1.78 4.20 -45.67
C GLY A 145 2.88 3.15 -45.89
N PRO A 146 4.03 3.33 -45.23
CA PRO A 146 5.13 2.36 -45.26
C PRO A 146 4.77 1.07 -44.52
N ASP A 147 5.17 -0.08 -45.08
CA ASP A 147 4.82 -1.42 -44.60
C ASP A 147 5.24 -1.76 -43.16
N ARG A 148 6.18 -1.00 -42.57
CA ARG A 148 6.71 -1.16 -41.20
C ARG A 148 6.35 -0.01 -40.26
N GLY A 149 5.49 0.90 -40.69
CA GLY A 149 5.13 2.10 -39.93
C GLY A 149 6.23 3.16 -39.90
N THR A 150 6.13 4.07 -38.93
CA THR A 150 6.90 5.32 -38.91
C THR A 150 8.00 5.30 -37.83
N ALA A 151 9.23 5.03 -38.26
CA ALA A 151 10.39 4.93 -37.38
C ALA A 151 10.64 6.22 -36.56
N ARG A 152 10.58 7.37 -37.23
CA ARG A 152 10.86 8.68 -36.67
C ARG A 152 9.84 9.69 -37.19
N LEU A 153 9.24 10.45 -36.28
CA LEU A 153 8.32 11.52 -36.63
C LEU A 153 9.08 12.77 -37.09
N PHE A 154 8.40 13.62 -37.87
CA PHE A 154 8.83 14.97 -38.25
C PHE A 154 10.13 15.03 -39.09
N THR A 155 10.49 13.95 -39.80
CA THR A 155 11.63 13.94 -40.73
C THR A 155 11.40 14.82 -41.97
N ASP A 156 10.16 15.19 -42.24
CA ASP A 156 9.73 16.10 -43.29
C ASP A 156 9.58 17.56 -42.80
N HIS A 157 9.93 17.82 -41.53
CA HIS A 157 9.81 19.11 -40.85
C HIS A 157 8.38 19.67 -40.77
N LYS A 158 7.35 18.82 -40.89
CA LYS A 158 5.94 19.21 -40.72
C LYS A 158 5.44 18.82 -39.34
N PHE A 159 5.41 19.79 -38.43
CA PHE A 159 4.92 19.56 -37.07
C PHE A 159 3.40 19.55 -37.02
N TYR A 160 2.83 18.93 -35.99
CA TYR A 160 1.37 18.88 -35.77
C TYR A 160 0.84 20.19 -35.18
N THR A 161 1.08 21.28 -35.90
CA THR A 161 0.65 22.65 -35.61
C THR A 161 -0.10 23.21 -36.83
N PRO A 162 -0.99 24.20 -36.68
CA PRO A 162 -1.77 24.73 -37.80
C PRO A 162 -0.94 25.26 -38.99
N ASP A 163 0.30 25.70 -38.74
CA ASP A 163 1.23 26.22 -39.75
C ASP A 163 2.39 25.26 -40.07
N PHE A 164 2.35 24.04 -39.52
CA PHE A 164 3.35 22.98 -39.65
C PHE A 164 4.74 23.29 -39.09
N LYS A 165 4.91 24.35 -38.29
CA LYS A 165 6.19 24.72 -37.67
C LYS A 165 6.27 24.30 -36.21
N ALA A 166 7.49 24.06 -35.73
CA ALA A 166 7.73 23.83 -34.31
C ALA A 166 7.49 25.12 -33.52
N ASN A 167 6.71 25.04 -32.44
CA ASN A 167 6.52 26.14 -31.51
C ASN A 167 7.67 26.16 -30.49
N ILE A 168 8.45 27.26 -30.47
CA ILE A 168 9.45 27.50 -29.44
C ILE A 168 8.75 28.25 -28.30
N LEU A 169 8.59 27.58 -27.17
CA LEU A 169 7.92 28.12 -25.98
C LEU A 169 8.95 28.46 -24.91
N SER A 170 8.68 29.52 -24.15
CA SER A 170 9.41 29.88 -22.93
C SER A 170 8.41 29.93 -21.77
N PHE A 171 8.88 29.59 -20.58
CA PHE A 171 8.08 29.55 -19.36
C PHE A 171 8.85 30.20 -18.20
N ASP A 172 8.10 30.71 -17.22
CA ASP A 172 8.65 31.24 -15.98
C ASP A 172 9.30 30.10 -15.17
N ASP A 173 10.47 30.33 -14.59
CA ASP A 173 11.23 29.36 -13.80
C ASP A 173 10.84 29.33 -12.31
N LYS A 174 9.87 30.18 -11.90
CA LYS A 174 9.34 30.20 -10.54
C LYS A 174 8.79 28.84 -10.12
N ASN A 175 9.30 28.35 -9.00
CA ASN A 175 8.74 27.20 -8.33
C ASN A 175 7.40 27.56 -7.67
N GLN A 176 6.31 26.96 -8.17
CA GLN A 176 4.95 27.12 -7.66
C GLN A 176 4.51 25.98 -6.73
N SER A 177 5.42 25.05 -6.41
CA SER A 177 5.17 23.95 -5.48
C SER A 177 4.88 24.47 -4.07
N GLU A 178 4.40 23.57 -3.21
CA GLU A 178 4.14 23.86 -1.80
C GLU A 178 5.33 24.54 -1.11
N LYS A 179 5.09 25.69 -0.46
CA LYS A 179 6.15 26.45 0.22
C LYS A 179 6.59 25.77 1.52
N LEU A 180 7.90 25.76 1.76
CA LEU A 180 8.47 25.34 3.03
C LEU A 180 8.18 26.37 4.13
N THR A 181 8.04 25.89 5.37
CA THR A 181 7.88 26.73 6.57
C THR A 181 8.86 26.29 7.66
N SER A 182 8.92 27.03 8.78
CA SER A 182 9.66 26.61 9.97
C SER A 182 9.17 25.27 10.52
N GLU A 183 7.86 25.02 10.42
CA GLU A 183 7.21 23.80 10.89
C GLU A 183 7.47 22.64 9.93
N ASN A 184 7.45 22.89 8.61
CA ASN A 184 7.69 21.91 7.55
C ASN A 184 8.89 22.33 6.67
N PRO A 185 10.13 22.14 7.16
CA PRO A 185 11.32 22.69 6.52
C PRO A 185 11.94 21.80 5.43
N LEU A 186 11.44 20.57 5.24
CA LEU A 186 12.02 19.60 4.30
C LEU A 186 11.12 19.40 3.07
N ILE A 187 11.76 19.12 1.93
CA ILE A 187 11.08 18.73 0.69
C ILE A 187 10.97 17.22 0.65
N LEU A 188 9.76 16.68 0.67
CA LEU A 188 9.50 15.29 0.33
C LEU A 188 9.42 15.13 -1.18
N THR A 189 10.26 14.26 -1.73
CA THR A 189 10.12 13.71 -3.07
C THR A 189 9.75 12.23 -3.02
N THR A 190 9.04 11.76 -4.05
CA THR A 190 8.52 10.39 -4.12
C THR A 190 9.01 9.68 -5.36
N GLY A 191 9.22 8.37 -5.28
CA GLY A 191 9.62 7.59 -6.45
C GLY A 191 9.37 6.10 -6.30
N ARG A 192 10.21 5.33 -6.99
CA ARG A 192 10.07 3.87 -7.10
C ARG A 192 11.35 3.15 -6.65
N VAL A 193 11.18 1.92 -6.20
CA VAL A 193 12.25 0.94 -5.98
C VAL A 193 12.21 -0.10 -7.10
N ARG A 194 13.36 -0.68 -7.40
CA ARG A 194 13.55 -1.62 -8.53
C ARG A 194 12.56 -2.80 -8.52
N ASP A 195 12.35 -3.41 -7.36
CA ASP A 195 11.67 -4.71 -7.26
C ASP A 195 10.14 -4.62 -7.14
N GLN A 196 9.59 -3.41 -7.05
CA GLN A 196 8.17 -3.20 -6.84
C GLN A 196 7.56 -2.37 -7.97
N TRP A 197 6.40 -2.81 -8.47
CA TRP A 197 5.68 -2.09 -9.52
C TRP A 197 4.48 -1.35 -8.94
N HIS A 198 4.51 -0.02 -9.01
CA HIS A 198 3.47 0.89 -8.51
C HIS A 198 2.87 0.43 -7.16
N THR A 199 1.59 0.11 -7.11
CA THR A 199 0.84 -0.15 -5.87
C THR A 199 1.02 -1.57 -5.33
N ARG A 200 1.96 -2.35 -5.88
CA ARG A 200 2.31 -3.71 -5.43
C ARG A 200 1.17 -4.72 -5.48
N SER A 201 0.07 -4.43 -6.17
CA SER A 201 -1.08 -5.33 -6.29
C SER A 201 -0.72 -6.68 -6.92
N LYS A 202 0.36 -6.72 -7.72
CA LYS A 202 0.96 -7.93 -8.29
C LYS A 202 2.31 -8.26 -7.62
N THR A 203 3.28 -7.34 -7.68
CA THR A 203 4.66 -7.61 -7.22
C THR A 203 4.76 -7.85 -5.71
N GLY A 204 3.87 -7.26 -4.91
CA GLY A 204 3.85 -7.47 -3.46
C GLY A 204 3.49 -8.89 -3.05
N LYS A 205 2.86 -9.69 -3.93
CA LYS A 205 2.54 -11.11 -3.70
C LYS A 205 3.74 -12.04 -3.94
N ILE A 206 4.79 -11.56 -4.59
CA ILE A 206 5.93 -12.37 -4.99
C ILE A 206 7.01 -12.27 -3.91
N ASN A 207 7.17 -13.33 -3.12
CA ASN A 207 8.12 -13.36 -1.99
C ASN A 207 9.54 -12.94 -2.39
N LYS A 208 10.04 -13.40 -3.55
CA LYS A 208 11.37 -13.05 -4.05
C LYS A 208 11.55 -11.53 -4.24
N LEU A 209 10.51 -10.81 -4.65
CA LEU A 209 10.56 -9.35 -4.85
C LEU A 209 10.48 -8.56 -3.53
N ASN A 210 10.03 -9.19 -2.45
CA ASN A 210 9.97 -8.57 -1.13
C ASN A 210 11.25 -8.76 -0.31
N GLN A 211 12.25 -9.49 -0.81
CA GLN A 211 13.47 -9.83 -0.05
C GLN A 211 14.42 -8.64 0.14
N HIS A 212 14.55 -7.74 -0.85
CA HIS A 212 15.46 -6.59 -0.76
C HIS A 212 14.86 -5.41 -0.01
N VAL A 213 13.57 -5.13 -0.24
CA VAL A 213 12.84 -4.05 0.42
C VAL A 213 11.44 -4.58 0.77
N SER A 214 11.24 -4.95 2.04
CA SER A 214 9.99 -5.52 2.54
C SER A 214 9.03 -4.45 3.06
N GLU A 215 9.56 -3.32 3.53
CA GLU A 215 8.85 -2.22 4.16
C GLU A 215 9.18 -0.86 3.52
N SER A 216 8.29 0.10 3.71
CA SER A 216 8.53 1.49 3.30
C SER A 216 9.55 2.14 4.23
N TYR A 217 10.27 3.14 3.74
CA TYR A 217 11.33 3.82 4.48
C TYR A 217 11.45 5.28 4.04
N LEU A 218 12.00 6.13 4.89
CA LEU A 218 12.36 7.51 4.55
C LEU A 218 13.87 7.62 4.37
N GLU A 219 14.33 7.91 3.16
CA GLU A 219 15.72 8.32 2.93
C GLU A 219 15.92 9.77 3.37
N ILE A 220 16.92 9.99 4.23
CA ILE A 220 17.24 11.30 4.82
C ILE A 220 18.76 11.55 4.79
N ASN A 221 19.14 12.79 4.51
CA ASN A 221 20.53 13.21 4.48
C ASN A 221 21.16 13.15 5.91
N PRO A 222 22.44 12.78 6.06
CA PRO A 222 23.10 12.71 7.36
C PRO A 222 23.02 14.01 8.19
N ILE A 223 23.06 15.18 7.55
CA ILE A 223 23.01 16.49 8.24
C ILE A 223 21.60 16.73 8.82
N ASP A 224 20.57 16.44 8.03
CA ASP A 224 19.17 16.55 8.45
C ASP A 224 18.83 15.55 9.56
N ALA A 225 19.37 14.33 9.48
CA ALA A 225 19.19 13.30 10.49
C ALA A 225 19.87 13.70 11.81
N LEU A 226 21.13 14.17 11.75
CA LEU A 226 21.90 14.57 12.93
C LEU A 226 21.23 15.72 13.68
N SER A 227 20.78 16.77 12.98
CA SER A 227 20.08 17.90 13.58
C SER A 227 18.76 17.50 14.27
N ARG A 228 18.20 16.35 13.91
CA ARG A 228 16.96 15.78 14.48
C ARG A 228 17.19 14.62 15.44
N SER A 229 18.45 14.30 15.74
CA SER A 229 18.83 13.13 16.56
C SER A 229 18.29 11.79 16.03
N ILE A 230 18.17 11.66 14.71
CA ILE A 230 17.69 10.46 14.03
C ILE A 230 18.89 9.59 13.63
N ARG A 231 18.82 8.30 13.92
CA ARG A 231 19.79 7.29 13.51
C ARG A 231 19.19 6.37 12.46
N ASP A 232 20.05 5.61 11.80
CA ASP A 232 19.61 4.61 10.82
C ASP A 232 18.70 3.57 11.49
N ASN A 233 17.62 3.20 10.81
CA ASN A 233 16.55 2.31 11.29
C ASN A 233 15.68 2.83 12.45
N ASP A 234 15.89 4.07 12.93
CA ASP A 234 14.94 4.69 13.84
C ASP A 234 13.57 4.82 13.18
N ILE A 235 12.50 4.62 13.94
CA ILE A 235 11.15 4.94 13.47
C ILE A 235 10.98 6.45 13.53
N VAL A 236 10.61 7.05 12.41
CA VAL A 236 10.36 8.48 12.30
C VAL A 236 8.92 8.74 11.95
N GLU A 237 8.37 9.81 12.53
CA GLU A 237 7.10 10.38 12.08
C GLU A 237 7.39 11.47 11.06
N VAL A 238 6.83 11.30 9.87
CA VAL A 238 6.85 12.31 8.82
C VAL A 238 5.47 12.93 8.77
N THR A 239 5.39 14.24 8.91
CA THR A 239 4.13 14.99 8.93
C THR A 239 4.11 16.05 7.84
N SER A 240 2.91 16.35 7.34
CA SER A 240 2.62 17.48 6.46
C SER A 240 1.30 18.12 6.90
N LEU A 241 0.85 19.16 6.19
CA LEU A 241 -0.47 19.77 6.43
C LEU A 241 -1.65 18.79 6.25
N ARG A 242 -1.44 17.67 5.55
CA ARG A 242 -2.50 16.71 5.17
C ARG A 242 -2.54 15.47 6.05
N GLY A 243 -1.43 15.13 6.69
CA GLY A 243 -1.37 13.94 7.49
C GLY A 243 0.03 13.53 7.88
N ASN A 244 0.15 12.24 8.19
CA ASN A 244 1.34 11.66 8.76
C ASN A 244 1.56 10.21 8.29
N VAL A 245 2.80 9.77 8.42
CA VAL A 245 3.27 8.40 8.18
C VAL A 245 4.36 8.07 9.21
N LEU A 246 4.50 6.78 9.52
CA LEU A 246 5.52 6.22 10.39
C LEU A 246 6.33 5.19 9.61
N VAL A 247 7.60 5.46 9.40
CA VAL A 247 8.50 4.57 8.64
C VAL A 247 9.89 4.57 9.25
N LYS A 248 10.73 3.61 8.86
CA LYS A 248 12.14 3.60 9.26
C LYS A 248 12.91 4.68 8.51
N ALA A 249 13.79 5.39 9.21
CA ALA A 249 14.79 6.23 8.59
C ALA A 249 15.88 5.38 7.95
N LYS A 250 16.31 5.78 6.75
CA LYS A 250 17.46 5.25 6.04
C LYS A 250 18.40 6.41 5.76
N ILE A 251 19.55 6.44 6.43
CA ILE A 251 20.52 7.53 6.25
C ILE A 251 21.23 7.32 4.91
N SER A 252 21.22 8.33 4.04
CA SER A 252 21.84 8.25 2.71
C SER A 252 22.50 9.56 2.30
N THR A 253 23.70 9.49 1.74
CA THR A 253 24.41 10.62 1.13
C THR A 253 23.92 10.94 -0.28
N ASP A 254 23.12 10.05 -0.88
CA ASP A 254 22.61 10.20 -2.25
C ASP A 254 21.45 11.21 -2.33
N ILE A 255 20.81 11.50 -1.20
CA ILE A 255 19.76 12.52 -1.10
C ILE A 255 20.34 13.85 -0.64
N LYS A 256 19.90 14.93 -1.30
CA LYS A 256 20.35 16.30 -1.01
C LYS A 256 19.90 16.74 0.38
N HIS A 257 20.75 17.48 1.10
CA HIS A 257 20.36 18.20 2.31
C HIS A 257 19.13 19.09 2.07
N GLY A 258 18.16 19.05 2.99
CA GLY A 258 16.85 19.70 2.87
C GLY A 258 15.81 18.88 2.09
N VAL A 259 16.15 17.69 1.61
CA VAL A 259 15.28 16.81 0.81
C VAL A 259 15.23 15.42 1.44
N VAL A 260 14.03 14.83 1.47
CA VAL A 260 13.80 13.44 1.89
C VAL A 260 13.08 12.68 0.79
N PHE A 261 13.33 11.37 0.72
CA PHE A 261 12.73 10.50 -0.27
C PHE A 261 11.91 9.40 0.39
N MET A 262 10.71 9.13 -0.15
CA MET A 262 9.93 7.96 0.26
C MET A 262 9.31 7.26 -0.96
N PRO A 263 9.43 5.93 -1.08
CA PRO A 263 8.88 5.21 -2.21
C PRO A 263 7.34 5.11 -2.14
N MET A 264 6.68 5.16 -3.31
CA MET A 264 5.22 5.22 -3.37
C MET A 264 4.49 3.89 -3.10
N HIS A 265 5.23 2.80 -3.04
CA HIS A 265 4.67 1.48 -3.33
C HIS A 265 3.76 0.91 -2.25
N TRP A 266 3.93 1.31 -1.00
CA TRP A 266 3.22 0.74 0.13
C TRP A 266 1.90 1.48 0.36
N GLY A 267 0.79 0.71 0.31
CA GLY A 267 -0.53 1.15 0.74
C GLY A 267 -0.78 0.83 2.21
N ARG A 268 -1.91 0.18 2.52
CA ARG A 268 -2.21 -0.21 3.90
C ARG A 268 -1.49 -1.51 4.28
N ILE A 269 -0.87 -1.53 5.46
CA ILE A 269 -0.26 -2.73 6.05
C ILE A 269 -0.95 -3.00 7.39
N LEU A 270 -1.46 -4.22 7.60
CA LEU A 270 -2.18 -4.60 8.83
C LEU A 270 -3.24 -3.55 9.27
N LYS A 271 -4.01 -3.05 8.29
CA LYS A 271 -5.05 -1.99 8.40
C LYS A 271 -4.54 -0.56 8.63
N SER A 272 -3.25 -0.36 8.91
CA SER A 272 -2.62 0.96 9.06
C SER A 272 -2.25 1.57 7.72
N ASP A 273 -2.54 2.85 7.53
CA ASP A 273 -2.13 3.64 6.36
C ASP A 273 -0.84 4.43 6.59
N LEU A 274 -0.19 4.27 7.74
CA LEU A 274 1.00 5.02 8.14
C LEU A 274 2.25 4.68 7.31
N ASN A 275 2.16 3.85 6.28
CA ASN A 275 3.26 3.57 5.35
C ASN A 275 3.04 4.23 3.97
N ARG A 276 1.88 4.87 3.78
CA ARG A 276 1.40 5.37 2.50
C ARG A 276 1.87 6.80 2.26
N VAL A 277 2.93 6.98 1.47
CA VAL A 277 3.53 8.30 1.21
C VAL A 277 2.56 9.34 0.69
N ASN A 278 1.59 8.91 -0.11
CA ASN A 278 0.63 9.84 -0.69
C ASN A 278 -0.42 10.34 0.34
N ASN A 279 -0.32 9.96 1.62
CA ASN A 279 -0.97 10.69 2.71
C ASN A 279 -0.31 12.05 2.97
N LEU A 280 0.95 12.23 2.55
CA LEU A 280 1.71 13.45 2.74
C LEU A 280 1.67 14.37 1.53
N THR A 281 1.39 13.85 0.33
CA THR A 281 1.54 14.59 -0.93
C THR A 281 0.47 15.65 -1.12
N ASN A 282 0.85 16.78 -1.71
CA ASN A 282 -0.04 17.93 -1.91
C ASN A 282 -1.03 17.71 -3.09
N ASN A 283 -2.08 18.55 -3.16
CA ASN A 283 -3.13 18.49 -4.19
C ASN A 283 -2.95 19.53 -5.31
N LEU A 284 -1.80 20.19 -5.40
CA LEU A 284 -1.47 21.04 -6.53
C LEU A 284 -1.38 20.18 -7.78
N VAL A 285 -1.93 20.70 -8.86
CA VAL A 285 -1.89 20.08 -10.17
C VAL A 285 -1.38 21.09 -11.18
N ASP A 286 -0.68 20.60 -12.18
CA ASP A 286 -0.34 21.42 -13.34
C ASP A 286 -1.63 22.00 -13.95
N PRO A 287 -1.70 23.32 -14.21
CA PRO A 287 -2.92 23.96 -14.70
C PRO A 287 -3.35 23.47 -16.08
N LEU A 288 -2.45 22.89 -16.89
CA LEU A 288 -2.75 22.38 -18.22
C LEU A 288 -3.09 20.88 -18.20
N SER A 289 -2.15 20.02 -17.78
CA SER A 289 -2.28 18.56 -17.82
C SER A 289 -3.09 17.99 -16.66
N LYS A 290 -3.26 18.76 -15.58
CA LYS A 290 -3.85 18.31 -14.30
C LYS A 290 -3.03 17.21 -13.61
N GLU A 291 -1.76 17.04 -13.98
CA GLU A 291 -0.87 16.11 -13.30
C GLU A 291 -0.52 16.61 -11.89
N PRO A 292 -0.57 15.76 -10.85
CA PRO A 292 -0.26 16.17 -9.49
C PRO A 292 1.23 16.44 -9.25
N ASP A 293 1.52 17.38 -8.37
CA ASP A 293 2.86 17.75 -7.89
C ASP A 293 3.44 16.72 -6.89
N PHE A 294 3.63 15.48 -7.34
CA PHE A 294 4.12 14.38 -6.49
C PHE A 294 5.57 14.50 -6.03
N LYS A 295 6.36 15.39 -6.64
CA LYS A 295 7.81 15.46 -6.43
C LYS A 295 8.21 16.54 -5.43
N TYR A 296 7.22 17.24 -4.88
CA TYR A 296 7.44 18.30 -3.93
C TYR A 296 6.32 18.29 -2.89
N SER A 297 6.65 18.12 -1.62
CA SER A 297 5.69 18.36 -0.52
C SER A 297 6.46 18.84 0.69
N ALA A 298 5.96 19.89 1.34
CA ALA A 298 6.59 20.40 2.55
C ALA A 298 6.27 19.45 3.71
N VAL A 299 7.32 18.93 4.35
CA VAL A 299 7.19 17.98 5.46
C VAL A 299 8.09 18.32 6.63
N GLN A 300 7.73 17.80 7.80
CA GLN A 300 8.59 17.68 8.95
C GLN A 300 8.91 16.21 9.23
N VAL A 301 10.11 15.94 9.72
CA VAL A 301 10.54 14.62 10.16
C VAL A 301 10.95 14.73 11.61
N THR A 302 10.40 13.86 12.46
CA THR A 302 10.76 13.79 13.88
C THR A 302 10.99 12.34 14.29
N LEU A 303 11.83 12.13 15.30
CA LEU A 303 11.97 10.82 15.92
C LEU A 303 10.64 10.42 16.55
N TYR A 304 10.08 9.27 16.14
CA TYR A 304 8.82 8.80 16.69
C TYR A 304 9.04 8.32 18.13
N LYS A 305 8.27 8.90 19.06
CA LYS A 305 8.18 8.43 20.43
C LYS A 305 6.82 7.83 20.64
N LYS A 306 6.79 6.51 20.84
CA LYS A 306 5.56 5.80 21.19
C LYS A 306 5.03 6.36 22.52
N ASN A 307 3.75 6.75 22.55
CA ASN A 307 3.09 7.11 23.80
C ASN A 307 3.12 5.93 24.77
N ARG A 308 3.30 6.22 26.06
CA ARG A 308 3.24 5.20 27.12
C ARG A 308 1.86 4.57 27.14
N GLN A 309 1.81 3.24 27.16
CA GLN A 309 0.57 2.47 27.18
C GLN A 309 0.46 1.60 28.44
N LYS A 310 -0.77 1.31 28.86
CA LYS A 310 -1.10 0.29 29.84
C LYS A 310 -1.54 -1.00 29.15
N ILE A 311 -0.76 -2.06 29.33
CA ILE A 311 -0.99 -3.39 28.77
C ILE A 311 -1.49 -4.29 29.89
N ILE A 312 -2.67 -4.87 29.71
CA ILE A 312 -3.20 -5.91 30.59
C ILE A 312 -3.00 -7.26 29.92
N VAL A 313 -2.41 -8.20 30.66
CA VAL A 313 -2.23 -9.60 30.23
C VAL A 313 -3.05 -10.50 31.14
N ILE A 314 -3.96 -11.28 30.57
CA ILE A 314 -4.78 -12.25 31.32
C ILE A 314 -4.14 -13.63 31.18
N GLY A 315 -3.72 -14.21 32.30
CA GLY A 315 -2.97 -15.45 32.40
C GLY A 315 -1.48 -15.22 32.64
N ALA A 316 -0.89 -15.98 33.57
CA ALA A 316 0.54 -15.94 33.92
C ALA A 316 1.29 -17.22 33.49
N GLY A 317 0.94 -17.77 32.34
CA GLY A 317 1.60 -18.95 31.77
C GLY A 317 2.85 -18.64 30.95
N ALA A 318 3.36 -19.65 30.24
CA ALA A 318 4.54 -19.51 29.38
C ALA A 318 4.39 -18.42 28.29
N GLY A 319 3.18 -18.27 27.71
CA GLY A 319 2.90 -17.25 26.70
C GLY A 319 3.03 -15.82 27.25
N ALA A 320 2.50 -15.57 28.44
CA ALA A 320 2.61 -14.28 29.11
C ALA A 320 4.06 -13.98 29.52
N CYS A 321 4.79 -14.97 30.04
CA CYS A 321 6.22 -14.83 30.35
C CYS A 321 7.03 -14.48 29.09
N GLY A 322 6.80 -15.20 27.99
CA GLY A 322 7.43 -14.93 26.70
C GLY A 322 7.13 -13.52 26.19
N PHE A 323 5.86 -13.09 26.26
CA PHE A 323 5.46 -11.73 25.91
C PHE A 323 6.22 -10.69 26.76
N VAL A 324 6.22 -10.80 28.09
CA VAL A 324 6.89 -9.84 28.97
C VAL A 324 8.37 -9.72 28.63
N LYS A 325 9.07 -10.86 28.48
CA LYS A 325 10.51 -10.88 28.17
C LYS A 325 10.81 -10.23 26.81
N SER A 326 10.08 -10.61 25.77
CA SER A 326 10.27 -10.06 24.42
C SER A 326 9.86 -8.58 24.33
N TYR A 327 8.78 -8.19 24.99
CA TYR A 327 8.29 -6.82 24.97
C TYR A 327 9.24 -5.88 25.72
N ARG A 328 9.74 -6.28 26.90
CA ARG A 328 10.69 -5.49 27.68
C ARG A 328 12.05 -5.31 27.03
N ALA A 329 12.45 -6.22 26.13
CA ALA A 329 13.63 -6.02 25.30
C ALA A 329 13.47 -4.86 24.29
N LEU A 330 12.24 -4.46 23.97
CA LEU A 330 11.91 -3.41 23.00
C LEU A 330 11.37 -2.14 23.65
N ASN A 331 10.68 -2.24 24.79
CA ASN A 331 10.03 -1.12 25.48
C ASN A 331 10.11 -1.29 27.01
N THR A 332 10.79 -0.33 27.65
CA THR A 332 11.00 -0.31 29.10
C THR A 332 10.02 0.55 29.89
N GLU A 333 9.12 1.26 29.18
CA GLU A 333 8.35 2.38 29.74
C GLU A 333 6.86 2.05 29.95
N ASP A 334 6.26 1.23 29.08
CA ASP A 334 4.84 0.90 29.16
C ASP A 334 4.51 0.18 30.46
N GLU A 335 3.32 0.41 31.00
CA GLU A 335 2.83 -0.29 32.19
C GLU A 335 2.33 -1.68 31.76
N ILE A 336 2.78 -2.73 32.46
CA ILE A 336 2.29 -4.10 32.22
C ILE A 336 1.71 -4.62 33.52
N GLU A 337 0.41 -4.88 33.53
CA GLU A 337 -0.28 -5.59 34.60
C GLU A 337 -0.68 -6.98 34.13
N VAL A 338 -0.34 -8.01 34.90
CA VAL A 338 -0.65 -9.40 34.57
C VAL A 338 -1.62 -9.94 35.61
N PHE A 339 -2.73 -10.53 35.19
CA PHE A 339 -3.75 -11.09 36.07
C PHE A 339 -3.70 -12.61 36.03
N SER A 340 -3.57 -13.23 37.20
CA SER A 340 -3.55 -14.68 37.36
C SER A 340 -4.53 -15.10 38.45
N LYS A 341 -5.46 -16.00 38.09
CA LYS A 341 -6.35 -16.65 39.05
C LYS A 341 -5.58 -17.47 40.10
N GLU A 342 -4.41 -17.97 39.73
CA GLU A 342 -3.57 -18.77 40.62
C GLU A 342 -2.69 -17.87 41.48
N ASN A 343 -2.56 -18.21 42.75
CA ASN A 343 -1.73 -17.48 43.70
C ASN A 343 -0.25 -17.94 43.66
N PHE A 344 0.32 -18.02 42.45
CA PHE A 344 1.68 -18.50 42.19
C PHE A 344 2.41 -17.55 41.22
N PRO A 345 3.77 -17.51 41.25
CA PRO A 345 4.56 -16.80 40.24
C PRO A 345 4.38 -17.44 38.85
N PHE A 346 4.96 -16.87 37.80
CA PHE A 346 4.94 -17.53 36.49
C PHE A 346 5.58 -18.92 36.59
N TYR A 347 4.87 -19.95 36.15
CA TYR A 347 5.39 -21.31 36.18
C TYR A 347 4.98 -22.13 34.94
N ASN A 348 5.75 -23.20 34.69
CA ASN A 348 5.54 -24.09 33.57
C ASN A 348 4.55 -25.19 33.92
N ARG A 349 3.29 -25.02 33.53
CA ARG A 349 2.23 -26.01 33.74
C ARG A 349 2.50 -27.35 33.04
N VAL A 350 3.31 -27.37 31.99
CA VAL A 350 3.68 -28.62 31.29
C VAL A 350 4.51 -29.54 32.19
N LEU A 351 5.23 -28.99 33.16
CA LEU A 351 6.07 -29.74 34.10
C LEU A 351 5.34 -30.11 35.41
N LEU A 352 4.05 -29.79 35.53
CA LEU A 352 3.25 -30.17 36.70
C LEU A 352 3.20 -31.69 36.93
N PRO A 353 3.04 -32.55 35.89
CA PRO A 353 3.06 -34.01 36.10
C PRO A 353 4.35 -34.48 36.78
N ASP A 354 5.52 -33.99 36.33
CA ASP A 354 6.83 -34.36 36.86
C ASP A 354 7.02 -33.89 38.31
N TYR A 355 6.44 -32.73 38.65
CA TYR A 355 6.39 -32.25 40.03
C TYR A 355 5.49 -33.12 40.92
N ILE A 356 4.30 -33.49 40.45
CA ILE A 356 3.33 -34.29 41.20
C ILE A 356 3.88 -35.69 41.51
N ILE A 357 4.62 -36.31 40.58
CA ILE A 357 5.27 -37.61 40.80
C ILE A 357 6.61 -37.52 41.55
N GLY A 358 7.01 -36.31 41.99
CA GLY A 358 8.20 -36.07 42.81
C GLY A 358 9.53 -36.13 42.06
N GLN A 359 9.55 -36.18 40.73
CA GLN A 359 10.77 -36.20 39.93
C GLN A 359 11.44 -34.83 39.81
N LEU A 360 10.67 -33.76 39.98
CA LEU A 360 11.14 -32.40 39.72
C LEU A 360 10.63 -31.46 40.83
N PRO A 361 11.50 -30.73 41.55
CA PRO A 361 11.04 -29.84 42.62
C PRO A 361 10.38 -28.58 42.07
N TRP A 362 9.52 -27.93 42.88
CA TRP A 362 8.72 -26.74 42.49
C TRP A 362 9.57 -25.61 41.88
N GLN A 363 10.79 -25.42 42.39
CA GLN A 363 11.70 -24.36 41.94
C GLN A 363 12.00 -24.46 40.44
N ASN A 364 12.02 -25.67 39.88
CA ASN A 364 12.26 -25.92 38.46
C ASN A 364 11.03 -25.62 37.57
N LEU A 365 9.84 -25.47 38.17
CA LEU A 365 8.64 -25.06 37.45
C LEU A 365 8.61 -23.54 37.24
N ILE A 366 9.26 -22.76 38.10
CA ILE A 366 9.23 -21.30 38.07
C ILE A 366 9.90 -20.78 36.79
N LYS A 367 9.16 -19.98 36.01
CA LYS A 367 9.58 -19.35 34.75
C LYS A 367 10.02 -17.90 34.91
N MET A 368 9.52 -17.23 35.95
CA MET A 368 9.89 -15.89 36.35
C MET A 368 9.81 -15.82 37.86
N SER A 369 10.93 -15.57 38.50
CA SER A 369 11.02 -15.34 39.95
C SER A 369 10.53 -13.93 40.33
N ASP A 370 10.19 -13.71 41.60
CA ASP A 370 9.76 -12.39 42.11
C ASP A 370 10.80 -11.28 41.83
N ASN A 371 12.10 -11.61 41.88
CA ASN A 371 13.18 -10.69 41.52
C ASN A 371 13.19 -10.35 40.03
N GLU A 372 12.93 -11.33 39.15
CA GLU A 372 12.79 -11.07 37.72
C GLU A 372 11.53 -10.23 37.42
N GLU A 373 10.41 -10.46 38.12
CA GLU A 373 9.19 -9.66 37.98
C GLU A 373 9.48 -8.16 38.25
N ALA A 374 10.22 -7.87 39.32
CA ALA A 374 10.66 -6.52 39.65
C ALA A 374 11.59 -5.93 38.57
N ASN A 375 12.55 -6.72 38.08
CA ASN A 375 13.47 -6.30 37.02
C ASN A 375 12.74 -5.98 35.70
N TYR A 376 11.70 -6.75 35.36
CA TYR A 376 10.85 -6.49 34.21
C TYR A 376 9.80 -5.40 34.44
N ARG A 377 9.75 -4.80 35.64
CA ARG A 377 8.80 -3.72 35.99
C ARG A 377 7.36 -4.07 35.59
N ILE A 378 6.94 -5.29 35.96
CA ILE A 378 5.56 -5.73 35.77
C ILE A 378 4.84 -5.76 37.12
N LYS A 379 3.52 -5.67 37.08
CA LYS A 379 2.67 -5.86 38.26
C LYS A 379 1.87 -7.14 38.08
N LEU A 380 2.24 -8.19 38.80
CA LEU A 380 1.53 -9.45 38.78
C LEU A 380 0.47 -9.48 39.90
N HIS A 381 -0.79 -9.49 39.49
CA HIS A 381 -1.96 -9.67 40.34
C HIS A 381 -2.23 -11.18 40.49
N ARG A 382 -1.72 -11.75 41.59
CA ARG A 382 -1.87 -13.17 41.94
C ARG A 382 -3.19 -13.44 42.65
N GLY A 383 -3.81 -14.59 42.40
CA GLY A 383 -5.10 -14.95 43.00
C GLY A 383 -6.30 -14.14 42.51
N LEU A 384 -6.17 -13.37 41.43
CA LEU A 384 -7.20 -12.49 40.88
C LEU A 384 -7.58 -12.94 39.47
N SER A 385 -8.83 -13.38 39.29
CA SER A 385 -9.38 -13.60 37.95
C SER A 385 -9.93 -12.32 37.35
N VAL A 386 -10.02 -12.30 36.02
CA VAL A 386 -10.78 -11.28 35.29
C VAL A 386 -12.14 -11.88 34.95
N ASP A 387 -13.19 -11.29 35.51
CA ASP A 387 -14.54 -11.84 35.40
C ASP A 387 -15.31 -11.21 34.22
N LYS A 388 -14.99 -9.96 33.86
CA LYS A 388 -15.62 -9.27 32.72
C LYS A 388 -14.60 -8.45 31.92
N ILE A 389 -14.81 -8.37 30.60
CA ILE A 389 -14.05 -7.54 29.67
C ILE A 389 -15.03 -6.65 28.91
N ASN A 390 -14.89 -5.33 29.02
CA ASN A 390 -15.61 -4.36 28.21
C ASN A 390 -14.67 -3.81 27.12
N LYS A 391 -14.91 -4.19 25.87
CA LYS A 391 -14.07 -3.80 24.73
C LYS A 391 -14.29 -2.36 24.28
N ASP A 392 -15.50 -1.84 24.46
CA ASP A 392 -15.88 -0.50 24.00
C ASP A 392 -15.28 0.56 24.94
N GLU A 393 -15.36 0.32 26.25
CA GLU A 393 -14.77 1.19 27.27
C GLU A 393 -13.29 0.89 27.56
N LYS A 394 -12.75 -0.18 26.98
CA LYS A 394 -11.40 -0.71 27.24
C LYS A 394 -11.11 -0.94 28.73
N THR A 395 -12.01 -1.63 29.40
CA THR A 395 -11.88 -1.96 30.83
C THR A 395 -12.03 -3.46 31.09
N ILE A 396 -11.42 -3.92 32.18
CA ILE A 396 -11.69 -5.23 32.77
C ILE A 396 -12.21 -5.07 34.20
N ILE A 397 -12.97 -6.06 34.68
CA ILE A 397 -13.40 -6.14 36.07
C ILE A 397 -12.80 -7.41 36.67
N ASP A 398 -12.04 -7.26 37.75
CA ASP A 398 -11.45 -8.40 38.47
C ASP A 398 -12.46 -9.07 39.42
N SER A 399 -12.07 -10.21 39.99
CA SER A 399 -12.89 -11.00 40.92
C SER A 399 -13.23 -10.30 42.24
N ASN A 400 -12.59 -9.16 42.52
CA ASN A 400 -12.93 -8.30 43.67
C ASN A 400 -13.88 -7.17 43.28
N GLY A 401 -14.36 -7.15 42.03
CA GLY A 401 -15.23 -6.11 41.50
C GLY A 401 -14.51 -4.81 41.13
N LYS A 402 -13.17 -4.79 41.13
CA LYS A 402 -12.41 -3.58 40.78
C LYS A 402 -12.25 -3.47 39.27
N THR A 403 -12.46 -2.26 38.77
CA THR A 403 -12.29 -1.93 37.34
C THR A 403 -10.86 -1.48 37.04
N HIS A 404 -10.27 -2.00 35.96
CA HIS A 404 -8.96 -1.59 35.46
C HIS A 404 -9.05 -1.22 33.98
N HIS A 405 -8.49 -0.07 33.61
CA HIS A 405 -8.42 0.38 32.22
C HIS A 405 -7.19 -0.20 31.52
N TYR A 406 -7.29 -0.46 30.21
CA TYR A 406 -6.17 -0.87 29.36
C TYR A 406 -6.12 -0.11 28.03
N ASP A 407 -4.93 0.04 27.46
CA ASP A 407 -4.76 0.43 26.06
C ASP A 407 -4.70 -0.80 25.16
N ILE A 408 -4.05 -1.86 25.64
CA ILE A 408 -3.89 -3.15 24.98
C ILE A 408 -4.27 -4.26 25.96
N LEU A 409 -5.12 -5.19 25.51
CA LEU A 409 -5.47 -6.40 26.26
C LEU A 409 -4.94 -7.63 25.53
N LEU A 410 -4.19 -8.47 26.26
CA LEU A 410 -3.65 -9.73 25.77
C LEU A 410 -4.24 -10.90 26.56
N LEU A 411 -4.88 -11.83 25.86
CA LEU A 411 -5.36 -13.08 26.45
C LEU A 411 -4.28 -14.15 26.28
N ALA A 412 -3.53 -14.40 27.34
CA ALA A 412 -2.41 -15.35 27.39
C ALA A 412 -2.75 -16.56 28.29
N THR A 413 -3.97 -17.07 28.18
CA THR A 413 -4.52 -18.16 29.01
C THR A 413 -3.95 -19.54 28.68
N GLY A 414 -3.13 -19.67 27.65
CA GLY A 414 -2.58 -20.95 27.19
C GLY A 414 -3.49 -21.64 26.18
N SER A 415 -4.22 -22.67 26.60
CA SER A 415 -5.20 -23.38 25.75
C SER A 415 -6.38 -22.48 25.38
N ARG A 416 -7.03 -22.80 24.24
CA ARG A 416 -8.05 -22.00 23.53
C ARG A 416 -8.88 -21.14 24.49
N ALA A 417 -8.77 -19.82 24.34
CA ALA A 417 -9.38 -18.82 25.22
C ALA A 417 -10.93 -18.79 25.20
N PHE A 418 -11.55 -19.60 24.33
CA PHE A 418 -13.00 -19.70 24.15
C PHE A 418 -13.34 -21.16 23.82
N GLU A 419 -14.08 -21.81 24.71
CA GLU A 419 -15.03 -22.88 24.35
C GLU A 419 -16.42 -22.28 24.22
#